data_AF-A0A9E1IZL4-F1
#
_entry.id   AF-A0A9E1IZL4-F1
#
_cell.length_a   1.000
_cell.length_b   1.000
_cell.length_c   1.000
_cell.angle_alpha   90.00
_cell.angle_beta   90.00
_cell.angle_gamma   90.00
#
_symmetry.space_group_name_H-M   'P 1'
#
loop_
_entity.id
_entity.type
_entity.pdbx_description
1 polymer ?
#
loop_
_entity_poly.entity_id
_entity_poly.type
_entity_poly.pdbx_seq_one_letter_code
_entity_poly.pdbx_strand_id
1 'polypeptide(L)'
;MIRGRFFLKVSFWWRFIACVDGLKGFPEAIESVYPETQVQLCIVHMVRNSLRFVPWKDKKAVVADLKTIYTATNAEVAKENLNAFRIKWNEKYPTIADSWERNWEGLIPFLSYP
;
A
#
# COMPACT_ATOMS: atom_id res chain seq x y z
N MET A 1 -4.34 48.94 -14.09
CA MET A 1 -5.47 48.01 -14.31
C MET A 1 -4.94 46.76 -14.99
N ILE A 2 -5.22 45.61 -14.41
CA ILE A 2 -4.45 44.35 -14.49
C ILE A 2 -4.91 43.50 -15.68
N ARG A 3 -3.98 42.98 -16.47
CA ARG A 3 -4.15 41.79 -17.33
C ARG A 3 -2.80 41.04 -17.34
N GLY A 4 -2.54 40.13 -16.42
CA GLY A 4 -3.15 38.80 -16.38
C GLY A 4 -2.40 37.86 -17.32
N ARG A 5 -1.11 37.58 -17.07
CA ARG A 5 -0.40 36.47 -17.72
C ARG A 5 -1.03 35.18 -17.20
N PHE A 6 -1.81 34.51 -18.05
CA PHE A 6 -2.12 33.11 -17.88
C PHE A 6 -0.80 32.33 -17.85
N PHE A 7 -0.34 31.97 -16.65
CA PHE A 7 0.61 30.88 -16.48
C PHE A 7 -0.13 29.60 -16.85
N LEU A 8 0.02 29.15 -18.09
CA LEU A 8 -0.10 27.73 -18.41
C LEU A 8 1.07 27.04 -17.69
N LYS A 9 0.89 26.70 -16.41
CA LYS A 9 1.67 25.64 -15.78
C LYS A 9 1.28 24.36 -16.52
N VAL A 10 2.05 24.02 -17.54
CA VAL A 10 2.12 22.65 -18.03
C VAL A 10 2.85 21.88 -16.93
N SER A 11 2.16 21.55 -15.84
CA SER A 11 2.67 20.59 -14.88
C SER A 11 2.62 19.24 -15.58
N PHE A 12 3.74 18.89 -16.21
CA PHE A 12 4.04 17.53 -16.61
C PHE A 12 4.26 16.73 -15.31
N TRP A 13 3.18 16.22 -14.74
CA TRP A 13 3.14 15.51 -13.47
C TRP A 13 3.76 14.10 -13.61
N TRP A 14 5.09 14.01 -13.69
CA TRP A 14 5.77 12.75 -13.41
C TRP A 14 5.86 12.59 -11.89
N ARG A 15 4.78 12.10 -11.28
CA ARG A 15 4.77 11.76 -9.85
C ARG A 15 5.52 10.43 -9.71
N PHE A 16 6.77 10.48 -9.24
CA PHE A 16 7.53 9.27 -8.94
C PHE A 16 6.96 8.59 -7.69
N ILE A 17 6.99 7.25 -7.67
CA ILE A 17 6.61 6.45 -6.49
C ILE A 17 7.88 5.85 -5.88
N ALA A 18 8.07 6.08 -4.59
CA ALA A 18 9.10 5.42 -3.81
C ALA A 18 8.50 4.27 -2.98
N CYS A 19 8.80 3.03 -3.37
CA CYS A 19 8.41 1.83 -2.62
C CYS A 19 9.39 1.55 -1.47
N VAL A 20 8.95 1.69 -0.22
CA VAL A 20 9.77 1.50 0.98
C VAL A 20 9.34 0.28 1.78
N ASP A 21 10.22 -0.25 2.62
CA ASP A 21 10.01 -1.46 3.43
C ASP A 21 9.32 -1.21 4.79
N GLY A 22 8.99 0.05 5.11
CA GLY A 22 8.33 0.44 6.37
C GLY A 22 9.29 0.88 7.48
N LEU A 23 10.55 1.20 7.15
CA LEU A 23 11.47 1.85 8.09
C LEU A 23 10.92 3.19 8.57
N LYS A 24 10.87 3.35 9.90
CA LYS A 24 10.42 4.61 10.54
C LYS A 24 11.36 5.75 10.17
N GLY A 25 10.81 6.93 9.87
CA GLY A 25 11.60 8.11 9.51
C GLY A 25 12.04 8.14 8.05
N PHE A 26 11.89 7.04 7.31
CA PHE A 26 12.34 6.96 5.91
C PHE A 26 11.37 7.66 4.94
N PRO A 27 10.04 7.52 5.05
CA PRO A 27 9.10 8.33 4.29
C PRO A 27 9.36 9.84 4.45
N GLU A 28 9.55 10.29 5.68
CA GLU A 28 9.78 11.69 6.03
C GLU A 28 11.10 12.20 5.43
N ALA A 29 12.15 11.36 5.45
CA ALA A 29 13.42 11.69 4.82
C ALA A 29 13.29 11.82 3.29
N ILE A 30 12.53 10.93 2.63
CA ILE A 30 12.30 10.99 1.18
C ILE A 30 11.52 12.26 0.83
N GLU A 31 10.43 12.54 1.55
CA GLU A 31 9.60 13.73 1.32
C GLU A 31 10.37 15.04 1.54
N SER A 32 11.35 15.04 2.45
CA SER A 32 12.22 16.22 2.67
C SER A 32 13.14 16.55 1.49
N VAL A 33 13.56 15.54 0.71
CA VAL A 33 14.46 15.72 -0.45
C VAL A 33 13.67 15.77 -1.76
N TYR A 34 12.59 15.01 -1.84
CA TYR A 34 11.75 14.84 -3.02
C TYR A 34 10.27 15.07 -2.67
N PRO A 35 9.84 16.33 -2.45
CA PRO A 35 8.50 16.65 -1.95
C PRO A 35 7.36 16.29 -2.90
N GLU A 36 7.64 16.05 -4.17
CA GLU A 36 6.66 15.62 -5.17
C GLU A 36 6.54 14.09 -5.30
N THR A 37 7.40 13.32 -4.62
CA THR A 37 7.39 11.86 -4.64
C THR A 37 6.30 11.30 -3.74
N GLN A 38 5.53 10.34 -4.23
CA GLN A 38 4.59 9.60 -3.40
C GLN A 38 5.31 8.40 -2.77
N VAL A 39 5.29 8.31 -1.44
CA VAL A 39 5.84 7.15 -0.74
C VAL A 39 4.77 6.06 -0.64
N GLN A 40 5.14 4.85 -0.99
CA GLN A 40 4.31 3.66 -0.89
C GLN A 40 5.01 2.60 -0.05
N LEU A 41 4.28 1.93 0.81
CA LEU A 41 4.76 0.76 1.53
C LEU A 41 4.74 -0.47 0.61
N CYS A 42 5.88 -1.16 0.54
CA CYS A 42 6.12 -2.22 -0.42
C CYS A 42 5.27 -3.45 -0.10
N ILE A 43 4.39 -3.82 -1.04
CA ILE A 43 3.49 -4.97 -0.91
C ILE A 43 4.26 -6.30 -0.74
N VAL A 44 5.42 -6.43 -1.40
CA VAL A 44 6.26 -7.63 -1.30
C VAL A 44 6.78 -7.80 0.13
N HIS A 45 7.19 -6.71 0.78
CA HIS A 45 7.61 -6.75 2.19
C HIS A 45 6.43 -7.04 3.12
N MET A 46 5.23 -6.50 2.86
CA MET A 46 4.03 -6.83 3.63
C MET A 46 3.65 -8.30 3.54
N VAL A 47 3.64 -8.87 2.34
CA VAL A 47 3.35 -10.29 2.13
C VAL A 47 4.41 -11.16 2.81
N ARG A 48 5.71 -10.85 2.64
CA ARG A 48 6.80 -11.59 3.31
C ARG A 48 6.67 -11.55 4.83
N ASN A 49 6.40 -10.38 5.41
CA ASN A 49 6.23 -10.21 6.86
C ASN A 49 5.02 -11.01 7.37
N SER A 50 3.93 -11.03 6.61
CA SER A 50 2.70 -11.76 6.96
C SER A 50 2.91 -13.28 7.02
N LEU A 51 3.81 -13.81 6.19
CA LEU A 51 4.07 -15.25 6.09
C LEU A 51 5.17 -15.74 7.04
N ARG A 52 5.83 -14.85 7.79
CA ARG A 52 6.98 -15.18 8.63
C ARG A 52 6.68 -16.30 9.62
N PHE A 53 5.49 -16.30 10.20
CA PHE A 53 5.05 -17.27 11.21
C PHE A 53 3.94 -18.22 10.71
N VAL A 54 3.65 -18.21 9.41
CA VAL A 54 2.66 -19.09 8.79
C VAL A 54 3.30 -20.43 8.44
N PRO A 55 2.78 -21.57 8.92
CA PRO A 55 3.26 -22.90 8.55
C PRO A 55 3.18 -23.15 7.04
N TRP A 56 4.12 -23.93 6.49
CA TRP A 56 4.21 -24.21 5.04
C TRP A 56 2.88 -24.67 4.41
N LYS A 57 2.14 -25.54 5.11
CA LYS A 57 0.85 -26.07 4.67
C LYS A 57 -0.20 -24.99 4.38
N ASP A 58 -0.16 -23.87 5.10
CA ASP A 58 -1.15 -22.81 5.01
C ASP A 58 -0.66 -21.64 4.13
N LYS A 59 0.66 -21.51 3.89
CA LYS A 59 1.26 -20.40 3.13
C LYS A 59 0.61 -20.19 1.77
N LYS A 60 0.37 -21.25 1.00
CA LYS A 60 -0.22 -21.14 -0.34
C LYS A 60 -1.62 -20.51 -0.29
N ALA A 61 -2.44 -20.93 0.67
CA ALA A 61 -3.80 -20.41 0.85
C ALA A 61 -3.78 -18.97 1.35
N VAL A 62 -2.94 -18.67 2.35
CA VAL A 62 -2.78 -17.30 2.87
C VAL A 62 -2.30 -16.34 1.79
N VAL A 63 -1.32 -16.73 0.97
CA VAL A 63 -0.86 -15.90 -0.16
C VAL A 63 -1.96 -15.65 -1.18
N ALA A 64 -2.74 -16.68 -1.52
CA ALA A 64 -3.83 -16.53 -2.47
C ALA A 64 -4.89 -15.52 -1.97
N ASP A 65 -5.23 -15.58 -0.69
CA ASP A 65 -6.20 -14.64 -0.11
C ASP A 65 -5.59 -13.23 0.09
N LEU A 66 -4.31 -13.10 0.44
CA LEU A 66 -3.64 -11.78 0.48
C LEU A 66 -3.55 -11.15 -0.92
N LYS A 67 -3.44 -11.97 -1.97
CA LYS A 67 -3.37 -11.51 -3.35
C LYS A 67 -4.62 -10.75 -3.76
N THR A 68 -5.80 -11.19 -3.31
CA THR A 68 -7.07 -10.52 -3.66
C THR A 68 -7.11 -9.07 -3.17
N ILE A 69 -6.40 -8.74 -2.09
CA ILE A 69 -6.32 -7.38 -1.55
C ILE A 69 -5.56 -6.48 -2.52
N TYR A 70 -4.36 -6.88 -2.97
CA TYR A 70 -3.53 -6.02 -3.80
C TYR A 70 -3.75 -6.15 -5.31
N THR A 71 -4.62 -7.07 -5.74
CA THR A 71 -5.10 -7.13 -7.13
C THR A 71 -6.55 -6.66 -7.27
N ALA A 72 -7.09 -6.00 -6.24
CA ALA A 72 -8.42 -5.42 -6.27
C ALA A 72 -8.50 -4.27 -7.29
N THR A 73 -9.71 -4.00 -7.79
CA THR A 73 -9.95 -2.95 -8.80
C THR A 73 -9.92 -1.55 -8.24
N ASN A 74 -10.17 -1.38 -6.94
CA ASN A 74 -10.15 -0.11 -6.22
C ASN A 74 -9.97 -0.34 -4.71
N ALA A 75 -9.85 0.76 -3.95
CA ALA A 75 -9.59 0.72 -2.51
C ALA A 75 -10.75 0.11 -1.73
N GLU A 76 -11.99 0.32 -2.16
CA GLU A 76 -13.19 -0.22 -1.53
C GLU A 76 -13.21 -1.75 -1.59
N VAL A 77 -13.00 -2.32 -2.79
CA VAL A 77 -12.92 -3.77 -3.01
C VAL A 77 -11.70 -4.36 -2.27
N ALA A 78 -10.57 -3.66 -2.25
CA ALA A 78 -9.41 -4.09 -1.48
C ALA A 78 -9.74 -4.18 0.02
N LYS A 79 -10.51 -3.24 0.55
CA LYS A 79 -10.93 -3.20 1.96
C LYS A 79 -11.90 -4.33 2.30
N GLU A 80 -12.86 -4.60 1.41
CA GLU A 80 -13.76 -5.75 1.52
C GLU A 80 -12.97 -7.08 1.54
N ASN A 81 -11.99 -7.22 0.65
CA ASN A 81 -11.11 -8.38 0.62
C ASN A 81 -10.27 -8.53 1.91
N LEU A 82 -9.79 -7.42 2.48
CA LEU A 82 -9.09 -7.43 3.78
C LEU A 82 -10.04 -7.88 4.92
N ASN A 83 -11.29 -7.45 4.91
CA ASN A 83 -12.29 -7.89 5.88
C ASN A 83 -12.61 -9.39 5.73
N ALA A 84 -12.77 -9.88 4.51
CA ALA A 84 -12.95 -11.30 4.23
C ALA A 84 -11.74 -12.13 4.68
N PHE A 85 -10.52 -11.64 4.42
CA PHE A 85 -9.28 -12.24 4.90
C PHE A 85 -9.28 -12.33 6.43
N ARG A 86 -9.66 -11.24 7.12
CA ARG A 86 -9.76 -11.20 8.59
C ARG A 86 -10.73 -12.25 9.10
N ILE A 87 -11.95 -12.34 8.55
CA ILE A 87 -12.94 -13.33 8.99
C ILE A 87 -12.38 -14.77 8.88
N LYS A 88 -11.67 -15.08 7.79
CA LYS A 88 -11.15 -16.43 7.53
C LYS A 88 -9.94 -16.79 8.38
N TRP A 89 -9.01 -15.85 8.61
CA TRP A 89 -7.69 -16.15 9.16
C TRP A 89 -7.43 -15.62 10.56
N ASN A 90 -8.27 -14.73 11.10
CA ASN A 90 -7.97 -14.05 12.37
C ASN A 90 -7.91 -14.98 13.58
N GLU A 91 -8.59 -16.13 13.55
CA GLU A 91 -8.47 -17.15 14.62
C GLU A 91 -7.06 -17.76 14.67
N LYS A 92 -6.43 -17.99 13.52
CA LYS A 92 -5.10 -18.63 13.43
C LYS A 92 -3.96 -17.61 13.38
N TYR A 93 -4.15 -16.49 12.69
CA TYR A 93 -3.14 -15.49 12.39
C TYR A 93 -3.67 -14.06 12.62
N PRO A 94 -4.03 -13.70 13.87
CA PRO A 94 -4.70 -12.43 14.18
C PRO A 94 -3.87 -11.21 13.77
N THR A 95 -2.54 -11.32 13.85
CA THR A 95 -1.63 -10.21 13.60
C THR A 95 -1.54 -9.79 12.13
N ILE A 96 -1.92 -10.67 11.19
CA ILE A 96 -1.77 -10.36 9.75
C ILE A 96 -2.73 -9.24 9.37
N ALA A 97 -4.04 -9.44 9.57
CA ALA A 97 -5.04 -8.45 9.20
C ALA A 97 -4.82 -7.11 9.92
N ASP A 98 -4.44 -7.14 11.20
CA ASP A 98 -4.10 -5.93 11.97
C ASP A 98 -2.88 -5.20 11.40
N SER A 99 -1.87 -5.91 10.95
CA SER A 99 -0.71 -5.29 10.33
C SER A 99 -1.06 -4.61 9.01
N TRP A 100 -1.93 -5.20 8.19
CA TRP A 100 -2.38 -4.61 6.94
C TRP A 100 -3.27 -3.38 7.19
N GLU A 101 -4.18 -3.48 8.15
CA GLU A 101 -5.06 -2.39 8.57
C GLU A 101 -4.27 -1.17 9.05
N ARG A 102 -3.26 -1.38 9.92
CA ARG A 102 -2.41 -0.29 10.43
C ARG A 102 -1.56 0.40 9.37
N ASN A 103 -1.22 -0.31 8.30
CA ASN A 103 -0.39 0.22 7.21
C ASN A 103 -1.23 0.60 5.97
N TRP A 104 -2.56 0.68 6.11
CA TRP A 104 -3.49 0.82 5.00
C TRP A 104 -3.17 2.04 4.11
N GLU A 105 -2.96 3.20 4.73
CA GLU A 105 -2.65 4.45 4.02
C GLU A 105 -1.37 4.38 3.18
N GLY A 106 -0.37 3.62 3.63
CA GLY A 106 0.86 3.39 2.87
C GLY A 106 0.70 2.32 1.79
N LEU A 107 -0.31 1.46 1.88
CA LEU A 107 -0.51 0.33 0.97
C LEU A 107 -1.38 0.68 -0.22
N ILE A 108 -2.44 1.46 -0.06
CA ILE A 108 -3.38 1.79 -1.14
C ILE A 108 -2.86 2.69 -2.28
N PRO A 109 -1.76 3.46 -2.17
CA PRO A 109 -1.30 4.34 -3.25
C PRO A 109 -1.19 3.68 -4.63
N PHE A 110 -0.77 2.41 -4.72
CA PHE A 110 -0.64 1.75 -6.02
C PHE A 110 -1.98 1.54 -6.74
N LEU A 111 -3.10 1.48 -6.03
CA LEU A 111 -4.43 1.33 -6.64
C LEU A 111 -4.85 2.58 -7.43
N SER A 112 -4.14 3.71 -7.26
CA SER A 112 -4.36 4.94 -8.02
C SER A 112 -3.57 4.98 -9.35
N TYR A 113 -2.76 3.95 -9.63
CA TYR A 113 -1.95 3.85 -10.84
C TYR A 113 -2.45 2.67 -11.72
N PRO A 114 -2.45 2.82 -13.05
CA PRO A 114 -2.95 1.81 -13.98
C PRO A 114 -2.11 0.54 -14.06
#